data_AF-U6DAM3-F1
#
_entry.id   AF-U6DAM3-F1
#
_cell.length_a   1.000
_cell.length_b   1.000
_cell.length_c   1.000
_cell.angle_alpha   90.00
_cell.angle_beta   90.00
_cell.angle_gamma   90.00
#
_symmetry.space_group_name_H-M   'P 1'
#
loop_
_entity.id
_entity.type
_entity.pdbx_description
1 polymer ?
#
loop_
_entity_poly.entity_id
_entity_poly.type
_entity_poly.pdbx_seq_one_letter_code
_entity_poly.pdbx_strand_id
1 'polypeptide(L)'
;MAQTEPKLLPLQAEQAPMPGALSSKETFLLLSVHNRLRSRVQPPAANMQRMDWSESLAQWAQARAALCGAPVPSPVSAPRAPQQVGWNVQLLPAGSASFVSVVGLWFAEGR
;
A
#
# COMPACT_ATOMS: atom_id res chain seq x y z
N MET A 1 46.63 -22.03 -26.47
CA MET A 1 46.08 -20.77 -25.92
C MET A 1 44.57 -20.90 -25.95
N ALA A 2 43.95 -21.46 -24.91
CA ALA A 2 42.49 -21.59 -24.83
C ALA A 2 42.03 -20.78 -23.62
N GLN A 3 41.46 -19.60 -23.87
CA GLN A 3 40.74 -18.84 -22.85
C GLN A 3 39.25 -19.05 -23.12
N THR A 4 38.60 -19.81 -22.26
CA THR A 4 37.14 -19.93 -22.19
C THR A 4 36.62 -18.90 -21.20
N GLU A 5 36.05 -17.81 -21.70
CA GLU A 5 35.25 -16.87 -20.90
C GLU A 5 33.91 -17.53 -20.53
N PRO A 6 33.49 -17.50 -19.24
CA PRO A 6 32.15 -17.91 -18.89
C PRO A 6 31.17 -16.80 -19.31
N LYS A 7 30.39 -17.09 -20.36
CA LYS A 7 29.22 -16.30 -20.77
C LYS A 7 28.21 -16.31 -19.62
N LEU A 8 28.18 -15.25 -18.83
CA LEU A 8 27.16 -15.01 -17.81
C LEU A 8 25.82 -14.81 -18.54
N LEU A 9 24.98 -15.84 -18.53
CA LEU A 9 23.61 -15.75 -19.04
C LEU A 9 22.85 -14.75 -18.16
N PRO A 10 22.06 -13.81 -18.74
CA PRO A 10 21.20 -12.96 -17.95
C PRO A 10 20.24 -13.86 -17.18
N LEU A 11 20.26 -13.76 -15.85
CA LEU A 11 19.28 -14.38 -14.98
C LEU A 11 17.92 -13.91 -15.49
N GLN A 12 17.16 -14.82 -16.11
CA GLN A 12 15.78 -14.57 -16.47
C GLN A 12 15.10 -14.14 -15.17
N ALA A 13 14.71 -12.87 -15.10
CA ALA A 13 13.80 -12.43 -14.08
C ALA A 13 12.50 -13.19 -14.36
N GLU A 14 12.33 -14.32 -13.69
CA GLU A 14 11.02 -14.91 -13.47
C GLU A 14 10.20 -13.80 -12.83
N GLN A 15 9.41 -13.13 -13.67
CA GLN A 15 8.45 -12.14 -13.20
C GLN A 15 7.42 -12.93 -12.41
N ALA A 16 7.70 -13.11 -11.12
CA ALA A 16 6.69 -13.47 -10.15
C ALA A 16 5.49 -12.56 -10.40
N PRO A 17 4.25 -13.08 -10.36
CA PRO A 17 3.07 -12.26 -10.55
C PRO A 17 3.14 -11.12 -9.54
N MET A 18 3.40 -9.91 -10.01
CA MET A 18 3.29 -8.72 -9.17
C MET A 18 1.88 -8.79 -8.59
N PRO A 19 1.69 -8.76 -7.26
CA PRO A 19 0.36 -8.77 -6.68
C PRO A 19 -0.43 -7.65 -7.37
N GLY A 20 -1.46 -8.03 -8.13
CA GLY A 20 -2.22 -7.09 -8.96
C GLY A 20 -2.82 -5.98 -8.11
N ALA A 21 -3.15 -4.86 -8.75
CA ALA A 21 -3.94 -3.82 -8.11
C ALA A 21 -5.21 -4.43 -7.46
N LEU A 22 -5.67 -3.85 -6.35
CA LEU A 22 -6.88 -4.31 -5.66
C LEU A 22 -8.04 -4.43 -6.63
N SER A 23 -8.80 -5.52 -6.52
CA SER A 23 -10.06 -5.65 -7.25
C SER A 23 -11.08 -4.62 -6.78
N SER A 24 -12.08 -4.29 -7.62
CA SER A 24 -13.14 -3.34 -7.24
C SER A 24 -13.88 -3.76 -5.96
N LYS A 25 -14.00 -5.08 -5.72
CA LYS A 25 -14.60 -5.63 -4.50
C LYS A 25 -13.73 -5.35 -3.27
N GLU A 26 -12.42 -5.53 -3.38
CA GLU A 26 -11.47 -5.23 -2.29
C GLU A 26 -11.39 -3.74 -2.02
N THR A 27 -11.33 -2.91 -3.06
CA THR A 27 -11.38 -1.45 -2.97
C THR A 27 -12.64 -0.99 -2.23
N PHE A 28 -13.81 -1.49 -2.62
CA PHE A 28 -15.07 -1.18 -1.96
C PHE A 28 -15.06 -1.62 -0.48
N LEU A 29 -14.58 -2.83 -0.19
CA LEU A 29 -14.51 -3.36 1.17
C LEU A 29 -13.60 -2.50 2.06
N LEU A 30 -12.41 -2.16 1.58
CA LEU A 30 -11.44 -1.34 2.30
C LEU A 30 -12.04 0.03 2.63
N LEU A 31 -12.60 0.72 1.64
CA LEU A 31 -13.25 2.03 1.83
C LEU A 31 -14.44 1.96 2.79
N SER A 32 -15.25 0.91 2.69
CA SER A 32 -16.44 0.71 3.53
C SER A 32 -16.08 0.46 4.99
N VAL A 33 -15.03 -0.32 5.26
CA VAL A 33 -14.55 -0.58 6.63
C VAL A 33 -14.02 0.71 7.25
N HIS A 34 -13.20 1.47 6.54
CA HIS A 34 -12.70 2.76 7.04
C HIS A 34 -13.85 3.72 7.39
N ASN A 35 -14.81 3.91 6.49
CA ASN A 35 -15.93 4.81 6.74
C ASN A 35 -16.82 4.35 7.90
N ARG A 36 -17.02 3.03 8.07
CA ARG A 36 -17.76 2.46 9.21
C ARG A 36 -17.06 2.73 10.55
N LEU A 37 -15.73 2.67 10.58
CA LEU A 37 -14.96 2.94 11.79
C LEU A 37 -14.91 4.44 12.10
N ARG A 38 -14.75 5.29 11.08
CA ARG A 38 -14.83 6.75 11.19
C ARG A 38 -16.15 7.23 11.78
N SER A 39 -17.27 6.55 11.49
CA SER A 39 -18.58 6.89 12.07
C SER A 39 -18.82 6.39 13.49
N ARG A 40 -17.88 5.62 14.06
CA ARG A 40 -17.99 4.98 15.39
C ARG A 40 -16.87 5.38 16.36
N VAL A 41 -16.16 6.47 16.06
CA VAL A 41 -15.10 6.99 16.93
C VAL A 41 -15.67 7.46 18.27
N GLN A 42 -14.85 7.37 19.32
CA GLN A 42 -15.18 7.84 20.66
C GLN A 42 -14.04 8.74 21.18
N PRO A 43 -14.32 9.97 21.63
CA PRO A 43 -15.61 10.66 21.58
C PRO A 43 -16.10 10.93 20.14
N PRO A 44 -17.41 11.14 19.92
CA PRO A 44 -17.94 11.45 18.60
C PRO A 44 -17.29 12.71 18.01
N ALA A 45 -16.89 12.61 16.75
CA ALA A 45 -16.27 13.73 16.03
C ALA A 45 -17.34 14.60 15.34
N ALA A 46 -17.27 15.92 15.54
CA ALA A 46 -18.22 16.87 14.95
C ALA A 46 -18.02 17.10 13.44
N ASN A 47 -16.84 16.79 12.90
CA ASN A 47 -16.43 17.14 11.54
C ASN A 47 -15.69 15.99 10.81
N MET A 48 -16.00 14.74 11.16
CA MET A 48 -15.37 13.59 10.51
C MET A 48 -15.81 13.49 9.04
N GLN A 49 -14.90 13.80 8.12
CA GLN A 49 -15.20 13.72 6.69
C GLN A 49 -15.37 12.28 6.22
N ARG A 50 -16.28 12.05 5.27
CA ARG A 50 -16.37 10.76 4.57
C ARG A 50 -15.11 10.58 3.73
N MET A 51 -14.57 9.37 3.74
CA MET A 51 -13.45 9.00 2.88
C MET A 51 -13.97 8.50 1.54
N ASP A 52 -13.33 8.95 0.47
CA ASP A 52 -13.56 8.47 -0.90
C ASP A 52 -12.27 7.82 -1.43
N TRP A 53 -12.43 6.95 -2.43
CA TRP A 53 -11.29 6.30 -3.07
C TRP A 53 -10.55 7.28 -3.98
N SER A 54 -9.23 7.15 -4.03
CA SER A 54 -8.36 7.91 -4.94
C SER A 54 -7.45 6.96 -5.69
N GLU A 55 -7.63 6.88 -7.01
CA GLU A 55 -6.80 6.04 -7.86
C GLU A 55 -5.34 6.49 -7.86
N SER A 56 -5.06 7.79 -7.76
CA SER A 56 -3.69 8.30 -7.69
C SER A 56 -2.99 7.86 -6.40
N LEU A 57 -3.68 7.91 -5.26
CA LEU A 57 -3.14 7.41 -3.99
C LEU A 57 -2.94 5.88 -4.01
N ALA A 58 -3.86 5.13 -4.64
CA ALA A 58 -3.73 3.69 -4.79
C ALA A 58 -2.49 3.31 -5.63
N GLN A 59 -2.24 4.03 -6.73
CA GLN A 59 -1.05 3.83 -7.55
C GLN A 59 0.24 4.12 -6.77
N TRP A 60 0.25 5.18 -5.96
CA TRP A 60 1.40 5.50 -5.12
C TRP A 60 1.64 4.45 -4.04
N ALA A 61 0.56 3.93 -3.43
CA ALA A 61 0.65 2.84 -2.46
C ALA A 61 1.17 1.54 -3.08
N GLN A 62 0.68 1.18 -4.27
CA GLN A 62 1.18 0.02 -5.02
C GLN A 62 2.66 0.15 -5.35
N ALA A 63 3.08 1.31 -5.88
CA ALA A 63 4.48 1.58 -6.22
C ALA A 63 5.39 1.49 -4.99
N ARG A 64 4.92 2.00 -3.84
CA ARG A 64 5.65 1.89 -2.57
C ARG A 64 5.69 0.46 -2.03
N ALA A 65 4.58 -0.28 -2.09
CA ALA A 65 4.52 -1.67 -1.61
C ALA A 65 5.41 -2.61 -2.44
N ALA A 66 5.53 -2.36 -3.75
CA ALA A 66 6.43 -3.08 -4.65
C ALA A 66 7.91 -2.98 -4.28
N LEU A 67 8.29 -2.00 -3.44
CA LEU A 67 9.64 -1.88 -2.90
C LEU A 67 9.91 -2.84 -1.74
N CYS A 68 8.90 -3.57 -1.24
CA CYS A 68 9.03 -4.55 -0.16
C CYS A 68 9.75 -4.01 1.09
N GLY A 69 9.54 -2.72 1.43
CA GLY A 69 10.17 -2.06 2.58
C GLY A 69 11.55 -1.46 2.31
N ALA A 70 12.07 -1.55 1.08
CA ALA A 70 13.25 -0.78 0.70
C ALA A 70 12.97 0.74 0.83
N PRO A 71 14.00 1.55 1.15
CA PRO A 71 13.84 2.99 1.24
C PRO A 71 13.21 3.55 -0.03
N VAL A 72 12.14 4.33 0.14
CA VAL A 72 11.55 5.09 -0.98
C VAL A 72 12.60 6.14 -1.39
N PRO A 73 13.03 6.19 -2.66
CA PRO A 73 13.88 7.28 -3.12
C PRO A 73 13.18 8.60 -2.82
N SER A 74 13.82 9.50 -2.09
CA SER A 74 13.27 10.81 -1.81
C SER A 74 12.94 11.51 -3.14
N PRO A 75 11.69 11.96 -3.37
CA PRO A 75 11.39 12.77 -4.53
C PRO A 75 12.02 14.15 -4.29
N VAL A 76 13.32 14.26 -4.59
CA VAL A 76 13.97 15.57 -4.71
C VAL A 76 13.30 16.26 -5.89
N SER A 77 12.46 17.24 -5.58
CA SER A 77 11.88 18.21 -6.51
C SER A 77 10.81 17.69 -7.49
N ALA A 78 9.62 17.38 -6.99
CA ALA A 78 8.40 17.43 -7.81
C ALA A 78 7.64 18.74 -7.49
N PRO A 79 7.59 19.75 -8.39
CA PRO A 79 7.06 21.08 -8.09
C PRO A 79 5.54 21.16 -7.81
N ARG A 80 4.82 20.03 -7.75
CA ARG A 80 3.36 19.97 -7.56
C ARG A 80 2.90 18.70 -6.83
N ALA A 81 3.68 18.19 -5.89
CA ALA A 81 3.17 17.11 -5.04
C ALA A 81 2.02 17.66 -4.17
N PRO A 82 0.83 17.02 -4.13
CA PRO A 82 -0.24 17.39 -3.21
C PRO A 82 0.30 17.48 -1.79
N GLN A 83 -0.19 18.50 -1.08
CA GLN A 83 0.13 18.82 0.30
C GLN A 83 0.11 17.55 1.17
N GLN A 84 1.26 17.22 1.76
CA GLN A 84 1.49 16.21 2.81
C GLN A 84 0.51 15.02 2.86
N VAL A 85 0.85 13.91 2.17
CA VAL A 85 0.10 12.64 2.20
C VAL A 85 0.60 11.74 3.34
N GLY A 86 -0.31 11.17 4.12
CA GLY A 86 -0.02 10.19 5.19
C GLY A 86 0.02 8.74 4.68
N TRP A 87 0.60 7.85 5.50
CA TRP A 87 0.78 6.42 5.16
C TRP A 87 0.50 5.53 6.37
N ASN A 88 -0.31 4.48 6.16
CA ASN A 88 -0.39 3.33 7.07
C ASN A 88 0.19 2.12 6.35
N VAL A 89 1.06 1.38 7.04
CA VAL A 89 1.78 0.24 6.46
C VAL A 89 1.69 -0.94 7.43
N GLN A 90 1.42 -2.12 6.89
CA GLN A 90 1.41 -3.36 7.65
C GLN A 90 2.20 -4.41 6.87
N LEU A 91 3.16 -5.06 7.54
CA LEU A 91 3.91 -6.18 6.98
C LEU A 91 3.51 -7.46 7.72
N LEU A 92 3.00 -8.44 6.97
CA LEU A 92 2.51 -9.71 7.49
C LEU A 92 2.87 -10.83 6.50
N PRO A 93 2.98 -12.09 6.95
CA PRO A 93 3.08 -13.23 6.04
C PRO A 93 1.91 -13.24 5.04
N ALA A 94 2.18 -13.62 3.79
CA ALA A 94 1.16 -13.66 2.75
C ALA A 94 -0.03 -14.55 3.15
N GLY A 95 -1.25 -14.06 2.96
CA GLY A 95 -2.48 -14.79 3.29
C GLY A 95 -2.82 -14.88 4.78
N SER A 96 -2.01 -14.30 5.67
CA SER A 96 -2.24 -14.38 7.13
C SER A 96 -3.33 -13.45 7.66
N ALA A 97 -3.73 -12.43 6.89
CA ALA A 97 -4.75 -11.47 7.30
C ALA A 97 -5.57 -10.94 6.13
N SER A 98 -6.81 -10.55 6.41
CA SER A 98 -7.67 -9.80 5.48
C SER A 98 -7.47 -8.29 5.65
N PHE A 99 -7.87 -7.51 4.64
CA PHE A 99 -7.89 -6.04 4.75
C PHE A 99 -8.75 -5.54 5.92
N VAL A 100 -9.88 -6.20 6.19
CA VAL A 100 -10.75 -5.86 7.33
C VAL A 100 -10.01 -6.03 8.65
N SER A 101 -9.26 -7.13 8.79
CA SER A 101 -8.47 -7.43 9.98
C SER A 101 -7.36 -6.39 10.17
N VAL A 102 -6.62 -6.05 9.11
CA VAL A 102 -5.52 -5.06 9.18
C VAL A 102 -6.03 -3.67 9.54
N VAL A 103 -7.10 -3.19 8.91
CA VAL A 103 -7.69 -1.88 9.25
C VAL A 103 -8.22 -1.88 10.70
N GLY A 104 -8.76 -3.01 11.16
CA GLY A 104 -9.17 -3.17 12.55
C GLY A 104 -8.00 -3.08 13.54
N LEU A 105 -6.83 -3.62 13.20
CA LEU A 105 -5.61 -3.48 14.01
C LEU A 105 -5.19 -2.01 14.11
N TRP A 106 -5.10 -1.29 12.99
CA TRP A 106 -4.75 0.13 13.00
C TRP A 106 -5.75 0.97 13.81
N PHE A 107 -7.05 0.71 13.67
CA PHE A 107 -8.06 1.44 14.43
C PHE A 107 -7.98 1.15 15.94
N ALA A 108 -7.54 -0.05 16.33
CA ALA A 108 -7.43 -0.44 17.73
C ALA A 108 -6.40 0.37 18.52
N GLU A 109 -5.44 1.01 17.84
CA GLU A 109 -4.40 1.85 18.45
C GLU A 109 -4.98 3.11 19.12
N GLY A 110 -6.15 3.57 18.68
CA GLY A 110 -6.82 4.76 19.23
C GLY A 110 -7.77 4.47 20.39
N ARG A 111 -7.69 3.30 21.01
CA ARG A 111 -8.48 2.95 22.20
C ARG A 111 -7.85 3.46 23.48
#